data_AF-U1V2A2-F1
#
_entry.id   AF-U1V2A2-F1
#
_cell.length_a   1.000
_cell.length_b   1.000
_cell.length_c   1.000
_cell.angle_alpha   90.00
_cell.angle_beta   90.00
_cell.angle_gamma   90.00
#
_symmetry.space_group_name_H-M   'P 1'
#
loop_
_entity.id
_entity.type
_entity.pdbx_description
1 polymer ?
#
loop_
_entity_poly.entity_id
_entity_poly.type
_entity_poly.pdbx_seq_one_letter_code
_entity_poly.pdbx_strand_id
1 'polypeptide(L)' 'MWLTGRLMPDFKTIANFRKDNSKAIRCVCRQFVVLCQPLALFGENLVSIDASKFKAVNSRDRNFTSVKLRRRMEEI' A
#
# COMPACT_ATOMS: atom_id res chain seq x y z
N MET A 1 -7.85 -19.40 -4.96
CA MET A 1 -8.75 -18.36 -4.40
C MET A 1 -10.18 -18.71 -4.80
N TRP A 2 -11.19 -18.57 -3.92
CA TRP A 2 -12.57 -18.96 -4.28
C TRP A 2 -13.14 -18.13 -5.44
N LEU A 3 -12.76 -16.85 -5.50
CA LEU A 3 -13.17 -15.90 -6.55
C LEU A 3 -12.60 -16.18 -7.94
N THR A 4 -11.55 -17.01 -8.06
CA THR A 4 -10.87 -17.26 -9.34
C THR A 4 -11.33 -18.54 -10.02
N GLY A 5 -12.47 -19.12 -9.62
CA GLY A 5 -13.02 -20.31 -10.28
C GLY A 5 -12.09 -21.51 -10.24
N ARG A 6 -11.44 -21.76 -9.08
CA ARG A 6 -10.38 -22.78 -8.87
C ARG A 6 -9.06 -22.54 -9.61
N LEU A 7 -8.89 -21.43 -10.32
CA LEU A 7 -7.56 -21.07 -10.83
C LEU A 7 -6.59 -20.90 -9.64
N MET A 8 -5.39 -21.46 -9.80
CA MET A 8 -4.27 -21.36 -8.86
C MET A 8 -3.11 -20.62 -9.54
N PRO A 9 -3.23 -19.29 -9.76
CA PRO A 9 -2.13 -18.51 -10.30
C PRO A 9 -0.96 -18.52 -9.32
N ASP A 10 0.25 -18.60 -9.86
CA ASP A 10 1.46 -18.53 -9.06
C ASP A 10 1.69 -17.11 -8.50
N PHE A 11 2.69 -16.98 -7.61
CA PHE A 11 3.04 -15.69 -7.00
C PHE A 11 3.37 -14.62 -8.05
N LYS A 12 4.06 -14.99 -9.14
CA LYS A 12 4.51 -14.04 -10.17
C LYS A 12 3.33 -13.49 -10.97
N THR A 13 2.37 -14.35 -11.30
CA THR A 13 1.13 -14.01 -12.00
C THR A 13 0.30 -13.05 -11.16
N ILE A 14 0.13 -13.34 -9.87
CA ILE A 14 -0.57 -12.45 -8.93
C ILE A 14 0.15 -11.09 -8.80
N ALA A 15 1.48 -11.11 -8.69
CA ALA A 15 2.29 -9.90 -8.56
C ALA A 15 2.20 -9.00 -9.80
N ASN A 16 2.29 -9.59 -11.00
CA ASN A 16 2.16 -8.86 -12.26
C ASN A 16 0.75 -8.28 -12.41
N PHE A 17 -0.30 -9.07 -12.16
CA PHE A 17 -1.67 -8.58 -12.19
C PHE A 17 -1.86 -7.35 -11.27
N ARG A 18 -1.35 -7.41 -10.04
CA ARG A 18 -1.42 -6.28 -9.09
C ARG A 18 -0.63 -5.06 -9.56
N LYS A 19 0.55 -5.27 -10.15
CA LYS A 19 1.40 -4.21 -10.68
C LYS A 19 0.70 -3.46 -11.81
N ASP A 20 0.19 -4.21 -12.79
CA ASP A 20 -0.37 -3.67 -14.02
C ASP A 20 -1.74 -3.03 -13.79
N ASN A 21 -2.48 -3.47 -12.76
CA ASN A 21 -3.83 -2.98 -12.43
C ASN A 21 -3.89 -2.13 -11.15
N SER A 22 -2.74 -1.65 -10.65
CA SER A 22 -2.63 -0.98 -9.35
C SER A 22 -3.61 0.20 -9.14
N LYS A 23 -3.85 1.01 -10.18
CA LYS A 23 -4.81 2.12 -10.14
C LYS A 23 -6.26 1.63 -9.97
N ALA A 24 -6.66 0.62 -10.75
CA ALA A 24 -8.01 0.06 -10.70
C ALA A 24 -8.27 -0.61 -9.34
N ILE A 25 -7.30 -1.37 -8.83
CA ILE A 25 -7.37 -2.01 -7.50
C ILE A 25 -7.59 -0.94 -6.42
N ARG A 26 -6.83 0.16 -6.44
CA ARG A 26 -7.02 1.26 -5.48
C ARG A 26 -8.42 1.88 -5.57
N CYS A 27 -8.94 2.09 -6.78
CA CYS A 27 -10.27 2.64 -6.98
C CYS A 27 -11.36 1.71 -6.44
N VAL A 28 -11.26 0.41 -6.72
CA VAL A 28 -12.21 -0.60 -6.21
C VAL A 28 -12.15 -0.69 -4.68
N CYS A 29 -10.94 -0.71 -4.09
CA CYS A 29 -10.79 -0.70 -2.63
C CYS A 29 -11.40 0.55 -2.01
N ARG A 30 -11.24 1.72 -2.62
CA ARG A 30 -11.88 2.97 -2.15
C ARG A 30 -13.41 2.86 -2.18
N GLN A 31 -13.98 2.36 -3.28
CA GLN A 31 -15.42 2.16 -3.38
C GLN A 31 -15.95 1.13 -2.38
N PHE A 32 -15.19 0.05 -2.15
CA PHE A 32 -15.52 -0.96 -1.15
C PHE A 32 -15.58 -0.36 0.26
N VAL A 33 -14.60 0.47 0.64
CA VAL A 33 -14.63 1.19 1.92
C VAL A 33 -15.86 2.10 2.01
N VAL A 34 -16.17 2.87 0.97
CA VAL A 34 -17.36 3.72 0.96
C VAL A 34 -18.65 2.89 1.07
N LEU A 35 -18.72 1.70 0.47
CA LEU A 35 -19.86 0.79 0.55
C LEU A 35 -20.05 0.18 1.94
N CYS A 36 -18.96 -0.17 2.62
CA CYS A 36 -19.01 -0.74 3.96
C CYS A 36 -19.49 0.25 5.03
N GLN A 37 -19.32 1.56 4.80
CA GLN A 37 -19.75 2.61 5.72
C GLN A 37 -21.28 2.64 5.97
N PRO A 38 -22.17 2.75 4.96
CA PRO A 38 -23.62 2.70 5.17
C PRO A 38 -24.11 1.33 5.64
N LEU A 39 -23.36 0.25 5.38
CA LEU A 39 -23.70 -1.10 5.85
C LEU A 39 -23.31 -1.33 7.32
N ALA A 40 -22.77 -0.33 8.02
CA ALA A 40 -22.26 -0.43 9.38
C ALA A 40 -21.29 -1.62 9.58
N LEU A 41 -20.54 -1.98 8.54
CA LEU A 41 -19.56 -3.08 8.58
C LEU A 41 -18.23 -2.66 9.21
N PHE A 42 -18.04 -1.37 9.46
CA PHE A 42 -16.93 -0.84 10.25
C PHE A 42 -17.44 -0.39 11.62
N GLY A 43 -16.81 -0.85 12.70
CA GLY A 43 -17.06 -0.31 14.04
C GLY A 43 -16.51 1.10 14.21
N GLU A 44 -16.93 1.80 15.26
CA GLU A 44 -16.46 3.17 15.53
C GLU A 44 -14.93 3.23 15.67
N ASN A 45 -14.31 4.15 14.93
CA ASN A 45 -12.87 4.44 14.85
C ASN A 45 -11.96 3.34 14.23
N LEU A 46 -12.32 2.81 13.07
CA LEU A 46 -11.40 1.99 12.28
C LEU A 46 -10.47 2.84 11.38
N VAL A 47 -9.20 2.99 11.75
CA VAL A 47 -8.15 3.41 10.82
C VAL A 47 -7.67 2.16 10.07
N SER A 48 -8.12 1.97 8.83
CA SER A 48 -7.62 0.87 8.00
C SER A 48 -6.20 1.18 7.53
N ILE A 49 -5.20 0.68 8.25
CA ILE A 49 -3.81 0.70 7.80
C ILE A 49 -3.63 -0.50 6.86
N ASP A 50 -3.60 -0.24 5.55
CA ASP A 50 -3.13 -1.25 4.58
C ASP A 50 -1.69 -1.62 4.92
N ALA A 51 -1.37 -2.92 4.91
CA ALA A 51 -0.08 -3.42 5.35
C ALA A 51 1.03 -2.86 4.47
N SER A 52 1.71 -1.82 4.96
CA SER A 52 2.81 -1.17 4.26
C SER A 52 4.11 -1.90 4.59
N LYS A 53 4.72 -2.51 3.58
CA LYS A 53 6.05 -3.14 3.71
C LYS A 53 7.13 -2.06 3.56
N PHE A 54 7.60 -1.52 4.68
CA PHE A 54 8.72 -0.59 4.69
C PHE A 54 10.03 -1.34 4.53
N LYS A 55 10.77 -1.07 3.46
CA LYS A 55 12.15 -1.52 3.33
C LYS A 55 13.04 -0.54 4.09
N ALA A 56 13.72 -0.99 5.13
CA ALA A 56 14.81 -0.22 5.72
C ALA A 56 15.91 -0.09 4.65
N VAL A 57 16.16 1.13 4.17
CA VAL A 57 17.21 1.43 3.19
C VAL A 57 18.26 2.28 3.88
N ASN A 58 19.43 1.71 4.14
CA ASN A 58 20.58 2.41 4.74
C ASN A 58 21.71 2.64 3.71
N SER A 59 21.37 2.88 2.44
CA SER A 59 22.38 3.30 1.45
C SER A 59 22.88 4.71 1.78
N ARG A 60 24.16 5.00 1.50
CA ARG A 60 24.82 6.27 1.85
C ARG A 60 24.01 7.52 1.46
N ASP A 61 23.31 7.49 0.33
CA ASP A 61 22.54 8.62 -0.21
C ASP A 61 21.08 8.65 0.25
N ARG A 62 20.61 7.58 0.91
CA ARG A 62 19.23 7.45 1.43
C ARG A 62 19.16 7.20 2.93
N ASN A 63 20.27 7.39 3.64
CA ASN A 63 20.27 7.48 5.09
C ASN A 63 20.18 8.95 5.52
N PHE A 64 19.26 9.21 6.45
CA PHE A 64 18.95 10.55 6.92
C PHE A 64 19.34 10.63 8.39
N THR A 65 20.47 11.28 8.65
CA THR A 65 20.91 11.64 9.99
C THR A 65 20.56 13.10 10.27
N SER A 66 20.45 13.47 11.54
CA SER A 66 20.20 14.87 11.95
C SER A 66 21.17 15.87 11.31
N VAL A 67 22.44 15.49 11.17
CA VAL A 67 23.48 16.27 10.50
C VAL A 67 23.22 16.43 9.00
N LYS A 68 22.85 15.35 8.31
CA LYS A 68 22.55 15.39 6.86
C LYS A 68 21.29 16.18 6.55
N LEU A 69 20.28 16.10 7.42
CA LEU A 69 19.06 16.87 7.29
C LEU A 69 19.34 18.37 7.44
N ARG A 70 20.13 18.76 8.44
CA ARG A 70 20.53 20.16 8.66
C ARG A 70 21.27 20.76 7.46
N ARG A 71 22.27 20.05 6.94
CA ARG A 71 23.01 20.47 5.74
C ARG A 71 22.10 20.63 4.51
N ARG A 72 21.13 19.74 4.31
CA ARG A 72 20.17 19.87 3.20
C ARG A 72 19.20 21.03 3.37
N MET A 73 18.86 21.41 4.60
CA MET A 73 18.03 22.59 4.86
C MET A 73 18.79 23.89 4.58
N GLU A 74 20.13 23.88 4.65
CA GLU A 74 20.98 25.02 4.29
C GLU A 74 21.19 25.17 2.77
N GLU A 75 20.95 24.10 2.01
CA GLU A 75 21.04 24.06 0.54
C GLU A 75 19.71 24.45 -0.18
N ILE A 76 18.64 24.77 0.58
CA ILE A 76 17.33 25.25 0.11
C ILE A 76 17.25 26.76 0.31
#